data_AF-A0A8J4A9Z5-F1
#
_entry.id   AF-A0A8J4A9Z5-F1
#
_cell.length_a   1.000
_cell.length_b   1.000
_cell.length_c   1.000
_cell.angle_alpha   90.00
_cell.angle_beta   90.00
_cell.angle_gamma   90.00
#
_symmetry.space_group_name_H-M   'P 1'
#
loop_
_entity.id
_entity.type
_entity.pdbx_description
1 polymer ?
#
loop_
_entity_poly.entity_id
_entity_poly.type
_entity_poly.pdbx_seq_one_letter_code
_entity_poly.pdbx_strand_id
1 'polypeptide(L)'
;MWEPLAAADPRHGAKAAALARLVRAGFPVPDGIVLADPAAAGWPEALAPALRALGAERFAVRSSAGAEDGARASFAGQLHTTLNVPASRVAEAVRRTARSGRGDGLAAYQARTGRRIGGPVPVLVQIMVDARAAGVAFTRHPVTGADELVIEAVHGLGERLVSGAATPERWSAQQRWAGTATPRRAGAGGAVASAGTAVLTSRQADAVADTARRIEALFGCPQDVEWAIAAGRVWVLQARPITTAPPPEPTGTAAGRPLLTGAPASPGTATGAVRVIGGLDEFARFLDGEVLVCRATSPAWTPLLARAAAVVTETGGMLAHAAIVAREFAIPAVTAASGALARLTEGRQVLVDGTCGTVTAIEEEPTR
;
A
#
# COMPACT_ATOMS: atom_id res chain seq x y z
N MET A 1 -3.65 -30.08 2.76
CA MET A 1 -2.19 -30.28 2.80
C MET A 1 -1.53 -29.01 2.28
N TRP A 2 -0.30 -28.68 2.70
CA TRP A 2 0.42 -27.49 2.22
C TRP A 2 1.25 -27.82 0.98
N GLU A 3 1.62 -26.82 0.18
CA GLU A 3 2.50 -26.95 -0.99
C GLU A 3 3.68 -25.97 -0.90
N PRO A 4 4.88 -26.30 -1.44
CA PRO A 4 5.97 -25.33 -1.56
C PRO A 4 5.55 -24.11 -2.39
N LEU A 5 5.99 -22.91 -2.01
CA LEU A 5 5.65 -21.68 -2.73
C LEU A 5 5.98 -21.74 -4.23
N ALA A 6 7.09 -22.36 -4.61
CA ALA A 6 7.49 -22.52 -6.01
C ALA A 6 6.48 -23.31 -6.86
N ALA A 7 5.70 -24.19 -6.22
CA ALA A 7 4.67 -25.01 -6.85
C ALA A 7 3.30 -24.32 -6.88
N ALA A 8 3.13 -23.19 -6.20
CA ALA A 8 1.84 -22.52 -6.12
C ALA A 8 1.34 -22.04 -7.50
N ASP A 9 0.02 -22.06 -7.62
CA ASP A 9 -0.75 -21.80 -8.83
C ASP A 9 -2.00 -20.95 -8.49
N PRO A 10 -2.87 -20.58 -9.45
CA PRO A 10 -4.03 -19.74 -9.17
C PRO A 10 -5.01 -20.26 -8.10
N ARG A 11 -5.03 -21.57 -7.80
CA ARG A 11 -5.89 -22.15 -6.72
C ARG A 11 -5.40 -21.74 -5.33
N HIS A 12 -4.13 -21.37 -5.23
CA HIS A 12 -3.49 -20.82 -4.03
C HIS A 12 -3.69 -19.31 -3.87
N GLY A 13 -4.46 -18.72 -4.79
CA GLY A 13 -4.79 -17.31 -4.89
C GLY A 13 -3.66 -16.43 -5.42
N ALA A 14 -3.99 -15.15 -5.62
CA ALA A 14 -3.25 -14.27 -6.53
C ALA A 14 -1.80 -14.03 -6.08
N LYS A 15 -1.60 -13.77 -4.79
CA LYS A 15 -0.29 -13.46 -4.20
C LYS A 15 0.69 -14.63 -4.31
N ALA A 16 0.27 -15.80 -3.84
CA ALA A 16 1.06 -17.02 -3.92
C ALA A 16 1.39 -17.38 -5.38
N ALA A 17 0.42 -17.30 -6.29
CA ALA A 17 0.63 -17.59 -7.70
C ALA A 17 1.64 -16.62 -8.37
N ALA A 18 1.55 -15.32 -8.05
CA ALA A 18 2.47 -14.30 -8.55
C ALA A 18 3.90 -14.53 -8.04
N LEU A 19 4.06 -14.80 -6.74
CA LEU A 19 5.36 -15.12 -6.13
C LEU A 19 5.94 -16.42 -6.68
N ALA A 20 5.13 -17.45 -6.91
CA ALA A 20 5.59 -18.69 -7.53
C ALA A 20 6.12 -18.47 -8.95
N ARG A 21 5.46 -17.62 -9.74
CA ARG A 21 5.93 -17.22 -11.08
C ARG A 21 7.28 -16.51 -11.01
N LEU A 22 7.46 -15.63 -10.01
CA LEU A 22 8.73 -14.95 -9.76
C LEU A 22 9.86 -15.93 -9.38
N VAL A 23 9.57 -16.88 -8.49
CA VAL A 23 10.52 -17.95 -8.12
C VAL A 23 10.97 -18.73 -9.36
N ARG A 24 10.02 -19.17 -10.19
CA ARG A 24 10.32 -19.91 -11.44
C ARG A 24 11.12 -19.08 -12.46
N ALA A 25 10.98 -17.76 -12.43
CA ALA A 25 11.76 -16.83 -13.25
C ALA A 25 13.12 -16.43 -12.63
N GLY A 26 13.52 -17.05 -11.51
CA GLY A 26 14.82 -16.83 -10.86
C GLY A 26 14.90 -15.56 -10.02
N PHE A 27 13.77 -14.95 -9.66
CA PHE A 27 13.78 -13.80 -8.77
C PHE A 27 14.05 -14.19 -7.32
N PRO A 28 14.70 -13.32 -6.55
CA PRO A 28 14.94 -13.50 -5.12
C PRO A 28 13.65 -13.35 -4.31
N VAL A 29 12.88 -14.43 -4.18
CA VAL A 29 11.67 -14.46 -3.35
C VAL A 29 11.98 -15.28 -2.08
N PRO A 30 11.56 -14.84 -0.88
CA PRO A 30 11.72 -15.64 0.32
C PRO A 30 10.95 -16.95 0.21
N ASP A 31 11.62 -18.07 0.48
CA ASP A 31 11.00 -19.39 0.45
C ASP A 31 9.85 -19.49 1.44
N GLY A 32 8.95 -20.42 1.16
CA GLY A 32 7.74 -20.58 1.94
C GLY A 32 6.88 -21.73 1.47
N ILE A 33 5.72 -21.84 2.11
CA ILE A 33 4.69 -22.81 1.82
C ILE A 33 3.33 -22.10 1.75
N VAL A 34 2.38 -22.73 1.06
CA VAL A 34 1.03 -22.22 0.92
C VAL A 34 0.03 -23.27 1.37
N LEU A 35 -0.96 -22.82 2.13
CA LEU A 35 -2.10 -23.62 2.55
C LEU A 35 -3.30 -23.17 1.73
N ALA A 36 -3.71 -23.97 0.75
CA ALA A 36 -4.87 -23.68 -0.09
C ALA A 36 -6.18 -23.65 0.73
N ASP A 37 -6.33 -24.58 1.67
CA ASP A 37 -7.47 -24.64 2.58
C ASP A 37 -7.00 -24.81 4.04
N PRO A 38 -6.86 -23.71 4.80
CA PRO A 38 -6.51 -23.75 6.22
C PRO A 38 -7.65 -24.27 7.12
N ALA A 39 -8.85 -24.52 6.59
CA ALA A 39 -9.94 -25.15 7.33
C ALA A 39 -9.88 -26.69 7.29
N ALA A 40 -9.11 -27.26 6.36
CA ALA A 40 -8.90 -28.70 6.27
C ALA A 40 -8.18 -29.25 7.53
N ALA A 41 -8.45 -30.51 7.88
CA ALA A 41 -7.78 -31.19 8.99
C ALA A 41 -6.34 -31.61 8.65
N GLY A 42 -5.51 -31.86 9.68
CA GLY A 42 -4.21 -32.54 9.56
C GLY A 42 -3.02 -31.71 9.06
N TRP A 43 -3.22 -30.47 8.61
CA TRP A 43 -2.09 -29.58 8.31
C TRP A 43 -1.30 -29.10 9.53
N PRO A 44 -1.88 -28.87 10.74
CA PRO A 44 -1.12 -28.37 11.88
C PRO A 44 0.03 -29.30 12.28
N GLU A 45 -0.22 -30.62 12.28
CA GLU A 45 0.78 -31.65 12.60
C GLU A 45 1.86 -31.74 11.51
N ALA A 46 1.46 -31.59 10.25
CA ALA A 46 2.36 -31.61 9.09
C ALA A 46 3.17 -30.31 8.91
N LEU A 47 2.85 -29.24 9.65
CA LEU A 47 3.48 -27.93 9.50
C LEU A 47 4.87 -27.89 10.14
N ALA A 48 5.06 -28.47 11.32
CA ALA A 48 6.33 -28.37 12.04
C ALA A 48 7.54 -28.96 11.27
N PRO A 49 7.44 -30.13 10.60
CA PRO A 49 8.50 -30.62 9.72
C PRO A 49 8.78 -29.68 8.54
N ALA A 50 7.73 -29.10 7.94
CA ALA A 50 7.85 -28.18 6.81
C ALA A 50 8.61 -26.90 7.20
N LEU A 51 8.27 -26.30 8.36
CA LEU A 51 8.95 -25.11 8.87
C LEU A 51 10.41 -25.39 9.21
N ARG A 52 10.73 -26.58 9.74
CA ARG A 52 12.13 -26.98 9.97
C ARG A 52 12.91 -27.12 8.67
N ALA A 53 12.29 -27.68 7.63
CA ALA A 53 12.93 -27.82 6.32
C ALA A 53 13.23 -26.46 5.65
N LEU A 54 12.44 -25.42 5.95
CA LEU A 54 12.72 -24.05 5.50
C LEU A 54 13.93 -23.41 6.21
N GLY A 55 14.41 -23.98 7.32
CA GLY A 55 15.64 -23.54 8.00
C GLY A 55 15.57 -22.15 8.65
N ALA A 56 14.37 -21.61 8.89
CA ALA A 56 14.17 -20.28 9.46
C ALA A 56 13.49 -20.31 10.84
N GLU A 57 13.82 -19.34 11.69
CA GLU A 57 13.22 -19.20 13.03
C GLU A 57 11.92 -18.39 13.03
N ARG A 58 11.79 -17.46 12.08
CA ARG A 58 10.69 -16.49 11.99
C ARG A 58 10.06 -16.48 10.61
N PHE A 59 8.75 -16.30 10.60
CA PHE A 59 7.92 -16.36 9.41
C PHE A 59 6.99 -15.15 9.30
N ALA A 60 6.69 -14.77 8.06
CA ALA A 60 5.57 -13.91 7.71
C ALA A 60 4.38 -14.79 7.32
N VAL A 61 3.22 -14.56 7.93
CA VAL A 61 1.97 -15.27 7.64
C VAL A 61 0.98 -14.29 7.02
N ARG A 62 0.61 -14.54 5.76
CA ARG A 62 -0.12 -13.59 4.91
C ARG A 62 -1.34 -14.27 4.28
N SER A 63 -2.41 -13.51 4.08
CA SER A 63 -3.49 -13.93 3.19
C SER A 63 -2.99 -13.96 1.75
N SER A 64 -3.53 -14.90 0.97
CA SER A 64 -3.37 -15.00 -0.47
C SER A 64 -4.74 -15.15 -1.12
N ALA A 65 -5.73 -14.35 -0.71
CA ALA A 65 -7.08 -14.48 -1.28
C ALA A 65 -7.07 -14.09 -2.78
N GLY A 66 -7.84 -14.81 -3.61
CA GLY A 66 -7.84 -14.56 -5.06
C GLY A 66 -8.30 -13.16 -5.47
N ALA A 67 -9.18 -12.53 -4.69
CA ALA A 67 -9.67 -11.17 -4.96
C ALA A 67 -8.75 -10.05 -4.41
N GLU A 68 -7.73 -10.41 -3.62
CA GLU A 68 -6.88 -9.45 -2.87
C GLU A 68 -6.01 -8.57 -3.77
N ASP A 69 -5.52 -9.10 -4.91
CA ASP A 69 -4.54 -8.40 -5.76
C ASP A 69 -5.04 -8.27 -7.22
N GLY A 70 -6.26 -7.75 -7.40
CA GLY A 70 -6.87 -7.57 -8.72
C GLY A 70 -6.62 -6.17 -9.30
N ALA A 71 -6.59 -6.04 -10.63
CA ALA A 71 -6.37 -4.78 -11.36
C ALA A 71 -7.36 -3.62 -11.04
N ARG A 72 -8.40 -3.86 -10.24
CA ARG A 72 -9.40 -2.83 -9.86
C ARG A 72 -9.62 -2.70 -8.35
N ALA A 73 -8.96 -3.52 -7.50
CA ALA A 73 -9.15 -3.52 -6.05
C ALA A 73 -8.06 -4.34 -5.36
N SER A 74 -7.54 -3.83 -4.24
CA SER A 74 -6.37 -4.35 -3.53
C SER A 74 -6.64 -4.82 -2.09
N PHE A 75 -7.91 -4.77 -1.63
CA PHE A 75 -8.37 -5.12 -0.27
C PHE A 75 -7.43 -4.60 0.84
N ALA A 76 -6.85 -3.40 0.66
CA ALA A 76 -5.72 -2.94 1.45
C ALA A 76 -6.01 -2.95 2.95
N GLY A 77 -5.20 -3.74 3.69
CA GLY A 77 -5.30 -3.89 5.14
C GLY A 77 -6.55 -4.63 5.65
N GLN A 78 -7.46 -5.06 4.78
CA GLN A 78 -8.66 -5.83 5.19
C GLN A 78 -8.33 -7.27 5.55
N LEU A 79 -7.22 -7.80 5.01
CA LEU A 79 -6.76 -9.16 5.27
C LEU A 79 -5.50 -9.14 6.15
N HIS A 80 -5.46 -10.03 7.14
CA HIS A 80 -4.48 -9.95 8.22
C HIS A 80 -3.13 -10.53 7.82
N THR A 81 -2.10 -9.69 7.85
CA THR A 81 -0.69 -10.12 7.81
C THR A 81 -0.11 -10.11 9.22
N THR A 82 0.64 -11.15 9.58
CA THR A 82 1.44 -11.15 10.81
C THR A 82 2.91 -11.39 10.44
N LEU A 83 3.78 -10.49 10.89
CA LEU A 83 5.22 -10.58 10.69
C LEU A 83 5.93 -11.14 11.93
N ASN A 84 7.18 -11.57 11.77
CA ASN A 84 8.06 -12.04 12.85
C ASN A 84 7.49 -13.20 13.70
N VAL A 85 6.64 -14.05 13.11
CA VAL A 85 5.99 -15.16 13.83
C VAL A 85 7.02 -16.27 14.09
N PRO A 86 7.30 -16.63 15.35
CA PRO A 86 8.19 -17.76 15.63
C PRO A 86 7.55 -19.06 15.14
N ALA A 87 8.37 -20.04 14.74
CA ALA A 87 7.91 -21.34 14.22
C ALA A 87 6.80 -21.99 15.08
N SER A 88 6.92 -21.90 16.42
CA SER A 88 5.96 -22.44 17.38
C SER A 88 4.56 -21.81 17.34
N ARG A 89 4.42 -20.60 16.78
CA ARG A 89 3.14 -19.88 16.69
C ARG A 89 2.58 -19.75 15.27
N VAL A 90 3.24 -20.32 14.27
CA VAL A 90 2.76 -20.24 12.88
C VAL A 90 1.37 -20.84 12.72
N ALA A 91 1.08 -21.98 13.36
CA ALA A 91 -0.25 -22.60 13.28
C ALA A 91 -1.36 -21.69 13.82
N GLU A 92 -1.10 -20.97 14.92
CA GLU A 92 -2.04 -19.99 15.47
C GLU A 92 -2.23 -18.80 14.51
N ALA A 93 -1.14 -18.27 13.97
CA ALA A 93 -1.16 -17.17 13.02
C ALA A 93 -1.92 -17.53 11.74
N VAL A 94 -1.74 -18.73 11.20
CA VAL A 94 -2.49 -19.24 10.03
C VAL A 94 -4.00 -19.25 10.32
N ARG A 95 -4.42 -19.77 11.47
CA ARG A 95 -5.84 -19.78 11.87
C ARG A 95 -6.40 -18.38 12.06
N ARG A 96 -5.60 -17.42 12.52
CA ARG A 96 -6.01 -16.01 12.65
C ARG A 96 -6.17 -15.37 11.27
N THR A 97 -5.19 -15.51 10.39
CA THR A 97 -5.23 -14.98 9.02
C THR A 97 -6.40 -15.56 8.23
N ALA A 98 -6.64 -16.87 8.31
CA ALA A 98 -7.78 -17.52 7.65
C ALA A 98 -9.14 -16.97 8.11
N ARG A 99 -9.26 -16.56 9.38
CA ARG A 99 -10.49 -15.96 9.94
C ARG A 99 -10.66 -14.49 9.59
N SER A 100 -9.60 -13.78 9.20
CA SER A 100 -9.65 -12.35 8.90
C SER A 100 -10.53 -11.99 7.70
N GLY A 101 -10.79 -12.94 6.79
CA GLY A 101 -11.72 -12.78 5.67
C GLY A 101 -13.21 -12.67 6.06
N ARG A 102 -13.55 -12.36 7.32
CA ARG A 102 -14.92 -12.30 7.85
C ARG A 102 -15.22 -11.10 8.79
N GLY A 103 -14.35 -10.08 8.83
CA GLY A 103 -14.54 -8.90 9.70
C GLY A 103 -15.48 -7.81 9.14
N ASP A 104 -15.99 -6.93 10.00
CA ASP A 104 -16.97 -5.88 9.63
C ASP A 104 -16.46 -4.88 8.58
N GLY A 105 -15.16 -4.56 8.60
CA GLY A 105 -14.52 -3.71 7.58
C GLY A 105 -14.56 -4.30 6.18
N LEU A 106 -14.50 -5.63 6.07
CA LEU A 106 -14.61 -6.35 4.81
C LEU A 106 -16.04 -6.25 4.26
N ALA A 107 -17.07 -6.30 5.10
CA ALA A 107 -18.47 -6.19 4.66
C ALA A 107 -18.75 -4.83 4.00
N ALA A 108 -18.30 -3.73 4.61
CA ALA A 108 -18.44 -2.39 4.04
C ALA A 108 -17.69 -2.25 2.70
N TYR A 109 -16.47 -2.78 2.63
CA TYR A 109 -15.67 -2.78 1.41
C TYR A 109 -16.32 -3.59 0.27
N GLN A 110 -16.81 -4.79 0.57
CA GLN A 110 -17.49 -5.66 -0.39
C GLN A 110 -18.80 -5.04 -0.88
N ALA A 111 -19.54 -4.35 -0.01
CA ALA A 111 -20.76 -3.64 -0.38
C ALA A 111 -20.48 -2.49 -1.36
N ARG A 112 -19.42 -1.71 -1.14
CA ARG A 112 -19.05 -0.57 -2.01
C ARG A 112 -18.46 -1.01 -3.35
N THR A 113 -17.64 -2.05 -3.36
CA THR A 113 -16.97 -2.53 -4.59
C THR A 113 -17.78 -3.55 -5.37
N GLY A 114 -18.84 -4.11 -4.77
CA GLY A 114 -19.61 -5.23 -5.33
C GLY A 114 -18.83 -6.55 -5.41
N ARG A 115 -17.62 -6.62 -4.84
CA ARG A 115 -16.73 -7.79 -4.91
C ARG A 115 -16.85 -8.62 -3.65
N ARG A 116 -16.96 -9.95 -3.79
CA ARG A 116 -17.03 -10.88 -2.65
C ARG A 116 -15.83 -11.81 -2.65
N ILE A 117 -15.26 -12.04 -1.46
CA ILE A 117 -14.31 -13.15 -1.24
C ILE A 117 -15.16 -14.39 -0.95
N GLY A 118 -15.25 -15.30 -1.92
CA GLY A 118 -15.94 -16.60 -1.75
C GLY A 118 -14.95 -17.70 -1.37
N GLY A 119 -15.34 -18.58 -0.44
CA GLY A 119 -14.57 -19.76 -0.05
C GLY A 119 -13.49 -19.52 1.02
N PRO A 120 -12.72 -20.57 1.38
CA PRO A 120 -11.61 -20.46 2.32
C PRO A 120 -10.50 -19.56 1.75
N VAL A 121 -9.90 -18.73 2.61
CA VAL A 121 -8.80 -17.83 2.24
C VAL A 121 -7.49 -18.62 2.28
N PRO A 122 -6.78 -18.79 1.14
CA PRO A 122 -5.46 -19.40 1.16
C PRO A 122 -4.48 -18.59 2.01
N VAL A 123 -3.59 -19.29 2.71
CA VAL A 123 -2.60 -18.66 3.61
C VAL A 123 -1.20 -18.99 3.15
N LEU A 124 -0.41 -17.93 2.93
CA LEU A 124 1.00 -17.98 2.58
C LEU A 124 1.85 -17.84 3.85
N VAL A 125 2.79 -18.76 4.05
CA VAL A 125 3.79 -18.70 5.12
C VAL A 125 5.17 -18.60 4.47
N GLN A 126 5.87 -17.49 4.66
CA GLN A 126 7.20 -17.26 4.10
C GLN A 126 8.24 -17.03 5.19
N ILE A 127 9.48 -17.35 4.88
CA ILE A 127 10.64 -16.97 5.70
C ILE A 127 10.64 -15.45 5.88
N MET A 128 10.87 -15.00 7.12
CA MET A 128 11.00 -13.57 7.41
C MET A 128 12.34 -13.05 6.90
N VAL A 129 12.31 -11.98 6.12
CA VAL A 129 13.50 -11.26 5.68
C VAL A 129 13.91 -10.25 6.76
N ASP A 130 15.14 -10.34 7.26
CA ASP A 130 15.73 -9.35 8.17
C ASP A 130 16.13 -8.09 7.40
N ALA A 131 15.13 -7.27 7.10
CA ALA A 131 15.27 -6.12 6.21
C ALA A 131 15.99 -4.96 6.89
N ARG A 132 17.07 -4.47 6.27
CA ARG A 132 17.68 -3.17 6.64
C ARG A 132 16.90 -2.00 6.06
N ALA A 133 16.37 -2.18 4.86
CA ALA A 133 15.45 -1.27 4.22
C ALA A 133 14.35 -2.08 3.54
N ALA A 134 13.14 -1.53 3.49
CA ALA A 134 12.04 -2.12 2.77
C ALA A 134 11.21 -1.01 2.12
N GLY A 135 10.46 -1.39 1.11
CA GLY A 135 9.82 -0.42 0.28
C GLY A 135 8.89 -1.01 -0.73
N VAL A 136 8.43 -0.12 -1.60
CA VAL A 136 7.67 -0.48 -2.78
C VAL A 136 8.24 0.25 -3.98
N ALA A 137 8.18 -0.39 -5.12
CA ALA A 137 8.51 0.17 -6.41
C ALA A 137 7.28 0.05 -7.33
N PHE A 138 6.84 1.19 -7.85
CA PHE A 138 5.85 1.25 -8.92
C PHE A 138 6.59 1.46 -10.24
N THR A 139 6.35 0.60 -11.22
CA THR A 139 7.01 0.75 -12.54
C THR A 139 6.41 1.87 -13.39
N ARG A 140 5.28 2.43 -12.97
CA ARG A 140 4.63 3.60 -13.54
C ARG A 140 4.08 4.46 -12.41
N HIS A 141 3.91 5.78 -12.61
CA HIS A 141 3.46 6.66 -11.53
C HIS A 141 2.03 6.26 -11.11
N PRO A 142 1.80 5.85 -9.85
CA PRO A 142 0.56 5.18 -9.46
C PRO A 142 -0.63 6.14 -9.34
N VAL A 143 -0.42 7.46 -9.37
CA VAL A 143 -1.49 8.48 -9.36
C VAL A 143 -1.75 9.06 -10.74
N THR A 144 -0.74 9.66 -11.38
CA THR A 144 -0.88 10.31 -12.69
C THR A 144 -0.90 9.35 -13.87
N GLY A 145 -0.45 8.10 -13.70
CA GLY A 145 -0.25 7.16 -14.80
C GLY A 145 0.92 7.51 -15.73
N ALA A 146 1.72 8.53 -15.38
CA ALA A 146 2.89 8.95 -16.14
C ALA A 146 3.93 7.84 -16.21
N ASP A 147 4.69 7.81 -17.31
CA ASP A 147 5.74 6.83 -17.58
C ASP A 147 7.01 7.10 -16.74
N GLU A 148 6.83 7.00 -15.42
CA GLU A 148 7.81 7.30 -14.38
C GLU A 148 7.79 6.18 -13.34
N LEU A 149 8.96 5.58 -13.09
CA LEU A 149 9.18 4.65 -12.01
C LEU A 149 9.27 5.42 -10.69
N VAL A 150 8.60 4.95 -9.65
CA VAL A 150 8.65 5.57 -8.32
C VAL A 150 8.98 4.52 -7.26
N ILE A 151 9.95 4.82 -6.41
CA ILE A 151 10.34 3.98 -5.27
C ILE A 151 10.07 4.75 -3.98
N GLU A 152 9.38 4.13 -3.04
CA GLU A 152 9.25 4.61 -1.65
C GLU A 152 9.96 3.63 -0.71
N ALA A 153 10.81 4.16 0.18
CA ALA A 153 11.66 3.37 1.06
C ALA A 153 11.61 3.85 2.51
N VAL A 154 11.69 2.91 3.45
CA VAL A 154 11.87 3.13 4.89
C VAL A 154 12.96 2.22 5.45
N HIS A 155 13.55 2.64 6.58
CA HIS A 155 14.44 1.79 7.38
C HIS A 155 13.65 0.65 8.04
N GLY A 156 14.22 -0.55 8.05
CA GLY A 156 13.61 -1.74 8.66
C GLY A 156 12.49 -2.35 7.82
N LEU A 157 11.42 -2.79 8.50
CA LEU A 157 10.28 -3.49 7.88
C LEU A 157 9.31 -2.53 7.17
N GLY A 158 8.76 -2.99 6.04
CA GLY A 158 7.84 -2.21 5.19
C GLY A 158 6.46 -1.94 5.80
N GLU A 159 6.11 -2.56 6.93
CA GLU A 159 4.82 -2.35 7.62
C GLU A 159 4.55 -0.86 7.93
N ARG A 160 5.61 -0.10 8.20
CA ARG A 160 5.54 1.34 8.48
C ARG A 160 5.10 2.18 7.27
N LEU A 161 5.29 1.70 6.05
CA LEU A 161 4.81 2.34 4.83
C LEU A 161 3.30 2.18 4.68
N VAL A 162 2.83 0.94 4.80
CA VAL A 162 1.42 0.55 4.60
C VAL A 162 0.54 1.18 5.68
N SER A 163 1.00 1.17 6.94
CA SER A 163 0.32 1.82 8.05
C SER A 163 0.33 3.35 7.97
N GLY A 164 1.11 3.95 7.07
CA GLY A 164 1.29 5.41 7.00
C GLY A 164 1.98 6.02 8.23
N ALA A 165 2.59 5.19 9.08
CA ALA A 165 3.25 5.62 10.32
C ALA A 165 4.60 6.32 10.08
N ALA A 166 5.12 6.29 8.86
CA ALA A 166 6.33 6.99 8.45
C ALA A 166 6.13 7.73 7.11
N THR A 167 6.82 8.85 6.96
CA THR A 167 6.99 9.51 5.66
C THR A 167 8.17 8.87 4.94
N PRO A 168 7.98 8.26 3.76
CA PRO A 168 9.05 7.55 3.07
C PRO A 168 10.08 8.45 2.41
N GLU A 169 11.28 7.92 2.23
CA GLU A 169 12.22 8.42 1.23
C GLU A 169 11.73 8.06 -0.17
N ARG A 170 11.66 9.03 -1.08
CA ARG A 170 11.19 8.82 -2.45
C ARG A 170 12.31 8.96 -3.48
N TRP A 171 12.31 8.07 -4.46
CA TRP A 171 13.13 8.13 -5.67
C TRP A 171 12.26 8.00 -6.91
N SER A 172 12.66 8.63 -8.02
CA SER A 172 11.98 8.43 -9.30
C SER A 172 12.90 8.46 -10.53
N ALA A 173 12.45 7.80 -11.60
CA ALA A 173 13.15 7.74 -12.89
C ALA A 173 12.14 7.75 -14.05
N GLN A 174 12.36 8.55 -15.09
CA GLN A 174 11.56 8.45 -16.31
C GLN A 174 11.85 7.14 -17.06
N GLN A 175 10.81 6.42 -17.46
CA GLN A 175 10.93 5.12 -18.12
C GLN A 175 11.22 5.23 -19.62
N ARG A 176 10.77 6.33 -20.26
CA ARG A 176 10.95 6.57 -21.71
C ARG A 176 12.41 6.54 -22.18
N TRP A 177 13.38 6.72 -21.29
CA TRP A 177 14.80 6.56 -21.60
C TRP A 177 15.22 5.13 -21.29
N ALA A 178 14.82 4.22 -22.20
CA ALA A 178 15.25 2.84 -22.38
C ALA A 178 16.05 2.21 -21.21
N GLY A 179 15.38 1.85 -20.12
CA GLY A 179 15.89 0.89 -19.12
C GLY A 179 17.17 1.25 -18.35
N THR A 180 17.80 2.40 -18.61
CA THR A 180 19.09 2.82 -18.00
C THR A 180 18.98 4.05 -17.12
N ALA A 181 17.79 4.65 -17.00
CA ALA A 181 17.59 5.82 -16.15
C ALA A 181 17.75 5.45 -14.68
N THR A 182 18.81 5.95 -14.05
CA THR A 182 19.08 5.81 -12.61
C THR A 182 18.08 6.65 -11.82
N PRO A 183 17.38 6.10 -10.81
CA PRO A 183 16.49 6.88 -9.98
C PRO A 183 17.21 8.02 -9.26
N ARG A 184 16.53 9.16 -9.16
CA ARG A 184 17.01 10.32 -8.40
C ARG A 184 16.15 10.49 -7.16
N ARG A 185 16.78 10.81 -6.03
CA ARG A 185 16.09 11.07 -4.76
C ARG A 185 15.34 12.40 -4.84
N ALA A 186 14.07 12.41 -4.44
CA ALA A 186 13.27 13.63 -4.35
C ALA A 186 13.82 14.57 -3.25
N GLY A 187 13.80 15.89 -3.49
CA GLY A 187 14.26 16.90 -2.52
C GLY A 187 15.74 17.28 -2.59
N ALA A 188 16.52 16.76 -3.55
CA ALA A 188 17.92 17.13 -3.75
C ALA A 188 18.14 18.55 -4.34
N GLY A 189 17.06 19.34 -4.54
CA GLY A 189 17.08 20.61 -5.27
C GLY A 189 16.51 21.84 -4.55
N GLY A 190 16.12 21.76 -3.27
CA GLY A 190 15.63 22.94 -2.55
C GLY A 190 15.13 22.67 -1.14
N ALA A 191 15.61 23.48 -0.19
CA ALA A 191 15.26 23.58 1.23
C ALA A 191 15.47 22.32 2.09
N VAL A 192 16.57 22.37 2.86
CA VAL A 192 16.91 21.58 4.06
C VAL A 192 16.54 20.10 3.99
N ALA A 193 17.45 19.30 3.42
CA ALA A 193 17.49 17.88 3.71
C ALA A 193 17.52 17.70 5.24
N SER A 194 16.40 17.25 5.81
CA SER A 194 16.36 16.82 7.21
C SER A 194 17.51 15.83 7.43
N ALA A 195 18.30 16.07 8.48
CA ALA A 195 19.55 15.40 8.81
C ALA A 195 19.40 13.92 9.23
N GLY A 196 18.56 13.16 8.53
CA GLY A 196 18.42 11.72 8.66
C GLY A 196 19.35 10.96 7.72
N THR A 197 19.89 9.85 8.19
CA THR A 197 20.61 8.88 7.36
C THR A 197 19.70 8.41 6.21
N ALA A 198 20.15 8.60 4.97
CA ALA A 198 19.45 8.14 3.78
C ALA A 198 19.05 6.66 3.92
N VAL A 199 17.84 6.32 3.47
CA VAL A 199 17.34 4.94 3.52
C VAL A 199 18.07 4.08 2.49
N LEU A 200 18.21 4.61 1.27
CA LEU A 200 18.89 3.93 0.18
C LEU A 200 20.12 4.72 -0.28
N THR A 201 21.14 3.99 -0.69
CA THR A 201 22.19 4.50 -1.59
C THR A 201 21.67 4.48 -3.03
N SER A 202 22.26 5.29 -3.93
CA SER A 202 21.89 5.28 -5.36
C SER A 202 21.99 3.89 -5.97
N ARG A 203 23.06 3.14 -5.67
CA ARG A 203 23.23 1.75 -6.13
C ARG A 203 22.10 0.82 -5.67
N GLN A 204 21.60 1.01 -4.45
CA GLN A 204 20.46 0.23 -3.95
C GLN A 204 19.15 0.63 -4.65
N ALA A 205 18.93 1.93 -4.88
CA ALA A 205 17.79 2.42 -5.64
C ALA A 205 17.80 1.89 -7.09
N ASP A 206 18.97 1.87 -7.74
CA ASP A 206 19.15 1.27 -9.06
C ASP A 206 18.80 -0.22 -9.06
N ALA A 207 19.32 -1.00 -8.10
CA ALA A 207 19.03 -2.43 -7.99
C ALA A 207 17.54 -2.73 -7.78
N VAL A 208 16.84 -1.88 -7.01
CA VAL A 208 15.38 -1.98 -6.83
C VAL A 208 14.65 -1.65 -8.13
N ALA A 209 15.05 -0.57 -8.83
CA ALA A 209 14.44 -0.18 -10.10
C ALA A 209 14.60 -1.27 -11.17
N ASP A 210 15.80 -1.83 -11.31
CA ASP A 210 16.07 -2.90 -12.27
C ASP A 210 15.30 -4.17 -11.94
N THR A 211 15.17 -4.50 -10.66
CA THR A 211 14.33 -5.61 -10.21
C THR A 211 12.87 -5.37 -10.62
N ALA A 212 12.31 -4.18 -10.35
CA ALA A 212 10.93 -3.84 -10.68
C ALA A 212 10.67 -3.87 -12.21
N ARG A 213 11.57 -3.31 -13.02
CA ARG A 213 11.48 -3.35 -14.50
C ARG A 213 11.48 -4.78 -15.05
N ARG A 214 12.34 -5.64 -14.52
CA ARG A 214 12.38 -7.07 -14.92
C ARG A 214 11.09 -7.79 -14.54
N ILE A 215 10.46 -7.42 -13.41
CA ILE A 215 9.17 -7.97 -12.99
C ILE A 215 8.06 -7.48 -13.92
N GLU A 216 7.99 -6.19 -14.26
CA GLU A 216 7.05 -5.69 -15.27
C GLU A 216 7.21 -6.38 -16.62
N ALA A 217 8.44 -6.57 -17.10
CA ALA A 217 8.70 -7.32 -18.32
C ALA A 217 8.22 -8.78 -18.24
N LEU A 218 8.38 -9.43 -17.08
CA LEU A 218 7.87 -10.79 -16.85
C LEU A 218 6.34 -10.84 -16.90
N PHE A 219 5.65 -9.88 -16.30
CA PHE A 219 4.19 -9.88 -16.19
C PHE A 219 3.47 -9.22 -17.38
N GLY A 220 4.16 -8.40 -18.17
CA GLY A 220 3.63 -7.72 -19.36
C GLY A 220 2.74 -6.51 -19.07
N CYS A 221 2.73 -6.00 -17.84
CA CYS A 221 1.96 -4.82 -17.45
C CYS A 221 2.60 -4.09 -16.25
N PRO A 222 2.28 -2.81 -16.01
CA PRO A 222 2.84 -2.05 -14.89
C PRO A 222 2.62 -2.71 -13.54
N GLN A 223 3.64 -2.71 -12.69
CA GLN A 223 3.68 -3.45 -11.43
C GLN A 223 3.85 -2.55 -10.22
N ASP A 224 3.15 -2.90 -9.15
CA ASP A 224 3.36 -2.53 -7.75
C ASP A 224 4.14 -3.67 -7.09
N VAL A 225 5.41 -3.43 -6.76
CA VAL A 225 6.36 -4.43 -6.24
C VAL A 225 6.76 -4.08 -4.82
N GLU A 226 6.41 -4.93 -3.85
CA GLU A 226 6.95 -4.85 -2.49
C GLU A 226 8.33 -5.52 -2.43
N TRP A 227 9.30 -4.83 -1.84
CA TRP A 227 10.68 -5.30 -1.77
C TRP A 227 11.32 -5.06 -0.40
N ALA A 228 12.36 -5.83 -0.09
CA ALA A 228 13.23 -5.63 1.05
C ALA A 228 14.69 -5.80 0.66
N ILE A 229 15.59 -5.10 1.34
CA ILE A 229 17.04 -5.27 1.22
C ILE A 229 17.55 -5.93 2.49
N ALA A 230 18.12 -7.12 2.34
CA ALA A 230 18.79 -7.87 3.40
C ALA A 230 20.07 -8.47 2.87
N ALA A 231 21.15 -8.42 3.66
CA ALA A 231 22.47 -8.91 3.27
C ALA A 231 22.95 -8.44 1.88
N GLY A 232 22.63 -7.19 1.50
CA GLY A 232 23.02 -6.60 0.22
C GLY A 232 22.22 -7.07 -1.00
N ARG A 233 21.20 -7.90 -0.81
CA ARG A 233 20.32 -8.43 -1.87
C ARG A 233 18.93 -7.80 -1.79
N VAL A 234 18.34 -7.47 -2.94
CA VAL A 234 16.92 -7.12 -3.06
C VAL A 234 16.12 -8.41 -3.05
N TRP A 235 15.16 -8.52 -2.14
CA TRP A 235 14.18 -9.59 -2.03
C TRP A 235 12.82 -9.05 -2.49
N VAL A 236 12.10 -9.85 -3.29
CA VAL A 236 10.75 -9.53 -3.76
C VAL A 236 9.74 -10.18 -2.81
N LEU A 237 8.92 -9.35 -2.18
CA LEU A 237 7.93 -9.77 -1.19
C LEU A 237 6.52 -9.88 -1.77
N GLN A 238 6.23 -9.12 -2.83
CA GLN A 238 4.96 -9.14 -3.56
C GLN A 238 5.16 -8.48 -4.93
N ALA A 239 4.40 -8.90 -5.93
CA ALA A 239 4.23 -8.17 -7.17
C ALA A 239 2.78 -8.30 -7.66
N ARG A 240 2.20 -7.18 -8.08
CA ARG A 240 0.83 -7.13 -8.61
C ARG A 240 0.66 -6.00 -9.63
N PRO A 241 -0.34 -6.07 -10.51
CA PRO A 241 -0.64 -4.96 -11.43
C PRO A 241 -1.01 -3.67 -10.68
N ILE A 242 -0.57 -2.52 -11.19
CA ILE A 242 -1.02 -1.20 -10.70
C ILE A 242 -2.51 -1.03 -11.06
N THR A 243 -3.32 -0.61 -10.08
CA THR A 243 -4.79 -0.58 -10.19
C THR A 243 -5.39 0.76 -10.60
N THR A 244 -4.58 1.76 -10.95
CA THR A 244 -5.09 3.11 -11.20
C THR A 244 -5.89 3.21 -12.49
N ALA A 245 -7.10 3.77 -12.38
CA ALA A 245 -7.79 4.35 -13.53
C ALA A 245 -7.01 5.58 -14.03
N PRO A 246 -7.07 5.90 -15.33
CA PRO A 246 -6.51 7.15 -15.84
C PRO A 246 -7.14 8.35 -15.12
N PRO A 247 -6.37 9.42 -14.84
CA PRO A 247 -6.88 10.58 -14.13
C PRO A 247 -8.05 11.21 -14.89
N PRO A 248 -9.10 11.70 -14.21
CA PRO A 248 -10.06 12.59 -14.83
C PRO A 248 -9.34 13.87 -15.30
N GLU A 249 -9.78 14.44 -16.42
CA GLU A 249 -9.24 15.72 -16.90
C GLU A 249 -9.40 16.80 -15.83
N PRO A 250 -8.41 17.70 -15.67
CA PRO A 250 -8.45 18.72 -14.63
C PRO A 250 -9.64 19.66 -14.82
N THR A 251 -10.66 19.51 -13.99
CA THR A 251 -11.78 20.42 -13.90
C THR A 251 -11.47 21.50 -12.86
N GLY A 252 -10.96 22.64 -13.34
CA GLY A 252 -10.96 23.91 -12.59
C GLY A 252 -9.64 24.27 -11.92
N THR A 253 -9.08 25.40 -12.35
CA THR A 253 -8.03 26.14 -11.64
C THR A 253 -8.63 26.84 -10.43
N ALA A 254 -8.39 26.35 -9.21
CA ALA A 254 -8.64 27.15 -8.03
C ALA A 254 -7.57 28.22 -7.88
N ALA A 255 -7.96 29.46 -8.11
CA ALA A 255 -7.15 30.64 -7.88
C ALA A 255 -7.01 30.89 -6.37
N GLY A 256 -5.99 30.31 -5.73
CA GLY A 256 -5.69 30.57 -4.33
C GLY A 256 -4.37 29.94 -3.89
N ARG A 257 -3.64 30.62 -2.99
CA ARG A 257 -2.42 30.06 -2.40
C ARG A 257 -2.81 28.85 -1.53
N PRO A 258 -2.22 27.66 -1.72
CA PRO A 258 -2.61 26.47 -0.97
C PRO A 258 -2.37 26.68 0.53
N LEU A 259 -3.38 26.35 1.33
CA LEU A 259 -3.28 26.27 2.80
C LEU A 259 -2.29 25.20 3.21
N LEU A 260 -2.17 24.14 2.42
CA LEU A 260 -1.34 22.98 2.69
C LEU A 260 -0.94 22.30 1.39
N THR A 261 0.27 21.73 1.39
CA THR A 261 0.76 20.86 0.32
C THR A 261 1.17 19.53 0.93
N GLY A 262 0.87 18.44 0.24
CA GLY A 262 1.29 17.08 0.58
C GLY A 262 1.62 16.28 -0.67
N ALA A 263 1.77 14.97 -0.50
CA ALA A 263 1.92 14.04 -1.60
C ALA A 263 0.56 13.82 -2.28
N PRO A 264 0.46 13.97 -3.62
CA PRO A 264 -0.72 13.56 -4.36
C PRO A 264 -0.87 12.04 -4.24
N ALA A 265 -2.03 11.58 -3.78
CA ALA A 265 -2.24 10.19 -3.38
C ALA A 265 -3.41 9.53 -4.11
N SER A 266 -4.46 10.28 -4.42
CA SER A 266 -5.59 9.85 -5.25
C SER A 266 -6.07 11.05 -6.07
N PRO A 267 -6.20 10.92 -7.41
CA PRO A 267 -6.46 12.05 -8.28
C PRO A 267 -7.89 12.60 -8.12
N GLY A 268 -8.11 13.79 -8.69
CA GLY A 268 -9.38 14.49 -8.71
C GLY A 268 -9.44 15.68 -7.75
N THR A 269 -10.55 16.41 -7.79
CA THR A 269 -10.82 17.57 -6.94
C THR A 269 -12.15 17.45 -6.25
N ALA A 270 -12.23 17.80 -4.97
CA ALA A 270 -13.49 17.82 -4.23
C ALA A 270 -13.48 18.90 -3.15
N THR A 271 -14.67 19.43 -2.90
CA THR A 271 -14.93 20.45 -1.89
C THR A 271 -15.70 19.84 -0.73
N GLY A 272 -15.37 20.25 0.50
CA GLY A 272 -16.19 19.95 1.65
C GLY A 272 -15.69 20.64 2.92
N ALA A 273 -16.51 20.57 3.97
CA ALA A 273 -16.15 21.06 5.29
C ALA A 273 -15.06 20.16 5.89
N VAL A 274 -14.02 20.76 6.45
CA VAL A 274 -12.96 20.04 7.16
C VAL A 274 -13.54 19.37 8.40
N ARG A 275 -13.33 18.07 8.53
CA ARG A 275 -13.63 17.30 9.75
C ARG A 275 -12.37 16.62 10.25
N VAL A 276 -11.88 17.06 11.41
CA VAL A 276 -10.72 16.43 12.05
C VAL A 276 -11.20 15.26 12.91
N ILE A 277 -10.70 14.06 12.62
CA ILE A 277 -10.97 12.85 13.38
C ILE A 277 -9.63 12.32 13.90
N GLY A 278 -9.50 12.23 15.22
CA GLY A 278 -8.29 11.75 15.91
C GLY A 278 -8.29 10.24 16.17
N GLY A 279 -9.47 9.62 16.26
CA GLY A 279 -9.64 8.24 16.69
C GLY A 279 -11.00 7.63 16.36
N LEU A 280 -11.14 6.34 16.64
CA LEU A 280 -12.37 5.57 16.35
C LEU A 280 -13.58 6.05 17.15
N ASP A 281 -13.34 6.58 18.35
CA ASP A 281 -14.32 7.15 19.27
C ASP A 281 -14.98 8.43 18.72
N GLU A 282 -14.33 9.10 17.76
CA GLU A 282 -14.83 10.32 17.15
C GLU A 282 -15.61 10.07 15.84
N PHE A 283 -15.72 8.82 15.37
CA PHE A 283 -16.33 8.49 14.07
C PHE A 283 -17.77 8.99 13.92
N ALA A 284 -18.52 9.06 15.02
CA ALA A 284 -19.90 9.55 15.01
C ALA A 284 -20.01 11.03 14.63
N ARG A 285 -18.93 11.82 14.73
CA ARG A 285 -18.89 13.24 14.35
C ARG A 285 -18.80 13.46 12.84
N PHE A 286 -18.46 12.42 12.07
CA PHE A 286 -18.22 12.53 10.64
C PHE A 286 -19.53 12.50 9.84
N LEU A 287 -19.76 13.55 9.05
CA LEU A 287 -20.92 13.69 8.18
C LEU A 287 -20.57 13.36 6.72
N ASP A 288 -21.60 12.98 5.96
CA ASP A 288 -21.44 12.62 4.54
C ASP A 288 -20.98 13.82 3.72
N GLY A 289 -19.99 13.61 2.85
CA GLY A 289 -19.44 14.67 2.00
C GLY A 289 -18.44 15.61 2.70
N GLU A 290 -18.08 15.37 3.96
CA GLU A 290 -17.00 16.13 4.61
C GLU A 290 -15.61 15.73 4.08
N VAL A 291 -14.63 16.63 4.26
CA VAL A 291 -13.21 16.36 4.03
C VAL A 291 -12.63 15.76 5.30
N LEU A 292 -12.28 14.47 5.24
CA LEU A 292 -11.68 13.75 6.37
C LEU A 292 -10.24 14.20 6.56
N VAL A 293 -9.93 14.79 7.72
CA VAL A 293 -8.59 15.17 8.12
C VAL A 293 -8.15 14.35 9.34
N CYS A 294 -7.01 13.67 9.23
CA CYS A 294 -6.50 12.82 10.32
C CYS A 294 -4.98 12.67 10.25
N ARG A 295 -4.37 12.05 11.26
CA ARG A 295 -2.93 11.76 11.22
C ARG A 295 -2.59 10.70 10.16
N ALA A 296 -3.24 9.55 10.28
CA ALA A 296 -3.17 8.41 9.37
C ALA A 296 -4.45 7.58 9.55
N THR A 297 -4.83 6.80 8.55
CA THR A 297 -5.97 5.89 8.63
C THR A 297 -5.54 4.44 8.77
N SER A 298 -6.47 3.60 9.24
CA SER A 298 -6.33 2.14 9.27
C SER A 298 -7.57 1.49 8.65
N PRO A 299 -7.59 0.18 8.41
CA PRO A 299 -8.75 -0.54 7.83
C PRO A 299 -10.09 -0.23 8.49
N ALA A 300 -10.09 0.03 9.80
CA ALA A 300 -11.28 0.42 10.55
C ALA A 300 -11.93 1.73 10.05
N TRP A 301 -11.17 2.61 9.38
CA TRP A 301 -11.63 3.90 8.85
C TRP A 301 -12.32 3.80 7.48
N THR A 302 -12.32 2.61 6.87
CA THR A 302 -12.95 2.38 5.55
C THR A 302 -14.41 2.88 5.47
N PRO A 303 -15.27 2.74 6.50
CA PRO A 303 -16.63 3.28 6.46
C PRO A 303 -16.68 4.82 6.33
N LEU A 304 -15.73 5.55 6.95
CA LEU A 304 -15.64 7.01 6.82
C LEU A 304 -15.14 7.40 5.43
N LEU A 305 -14.11 6.71 4.94
CA LEU A 305 -13.57 6.95 3.59
C LEU A 305 -14.63 6.72 2.50
N ALA A 306 -15.54 5.77 2.70
CA ALA A 306 -16.65 5.56 1.78
C ALA A 306 -17.57 6.79 1.68
N ARG A 307 -17.74 7.53 2.77
CA ARG A 307 -18.69 8.66 2.90
C ARG A 307 -18.02 10.03 2.67
N ALA A 308 -16.69 10.09 2.65
CA ALA A 308 -15.93 11.33 2.54
C ALA A 308 -15.94 11.91 1.11
N ALA A 309 -15.92 13.24 1.00
CA ALA A 309 -15.69 13.91 -0.29
C ALA A 309 -14.22 13.86 -0.71
N ALA A 310 -13.30 13.98 0.26
CA ALA A 310 -11.86 13.84 0.09
C ALA A 310 -11.19 13.44 1.41
N VAL A 311 -9.94 12.99 1.35
CA VAL A 311 -9.12 12.68 2.54
C VAL A 311 -7.79 13.42 2.54
N VAL A 312 -7.43 13.98 3.69
CA VAL A 312 -6.13 14.60 3.94
C VAL A 312 -5.48 13.94 5.15
N THR A 313 -4.27 13.39 4.99
CA THR A 313 -3.52 12.81 6.10
C THR A 313 -2.21 13.54 6.36
N GLU A 314 -1.88 13.72 7.63
CA GLU A 314 -0.63 14.38 8.03
C GLU A 314 0.61 13.52 7.70
N THR A 315 0.50 12.20 7.83
CA THR A 315 1.56 11.23 7.51
C THR A 315 1.12 10.25 6.42
N GLY A 316 2.09 9.49 5.89
CA GLY A 316 1.86 8.41 4.93
C GLY A 316 2.17 8.77 3.47
N GLY A 317 2.75 7.82 2.74
CA GLY A 317 3.06 7.94 1.31
C GLY A 317 1.93 7.48 0.39
N MET A 318 2.25 7.17 -0.88
CA MET A 318 1.25 6.70 -1.87
C MET A 318 0.61 5.35 -1.51
N LEU A 319 1.21 4.64 -0.57
CA LEU A 319 0.80 3.31 -0.10
C LEU A 319 0.12 3.33 1.27
N ALA A 320 -0.02 4.50 1.87
CA ALA A 320 -0.79 4.60 3.09
C ALA A 320 -2.21 4.09 2.83
N HIS A 321 -2.82 3.47 3.85
CA HIS A 321 -4.19 2.98 3.78
C HIS A 321 -5.16 4.02 3.17
N ALA A 322 -5.05 5.29 3.58
CA ALA A 322 -5.84 6.40 3.03
C ALA A 322 -5.69 6.54 1.52
N ALA A 323 -4.45 6.50 1.00
CA ALA A 323 -4.13 6.66 -0.41
C ALA A 323 -4.71 5.51 -1.24
N ILE A 324 -4.55 4.27 -0.78
CA ILE A 324 -5.03 3.09 -1.52
C ILE A 324 -6.55 3.06 -1.58
N VAL A 325 -7.23 3.19 -0.44
CA VAL A 325 -8.69 3.14 -0.38
C VAL A 325 -9.32 4.34 -1.09
N ALA A 326 -8.71 5.52 -1.01
CA ALA A 326 -9.19 6.70 -1.73
C ALA A 326 -9.20 6.48 -3.26
N ARG A 327 -8.16 5.85 -3.82
CA ARG A 327 -8.10 5.51 -5.25
C ARG A 327 -9.19 4.51 -5.63
N GLU A 328 -9.45 3.52 -4.78
CA GLU A 328 -10.47 2.50 -5.03
C GLU A 328 -11.89 3.07 -4.93
N PHE A 329 -12.10 4.07 -4.06
CA PHE A 329 -13.37 4.79 -3.93
C PHE A 329 -13.48 5.99 -4.88
N ALA A 330 -12.44 6.27 -5.67
CA ALA A 330 -12.36 7.41 -6.57
C ALA A 330 -12.62 8.77 -5.87
N ILE A 331 -12.11 8.94 -4.64
CA ILE A 331 -12.12 10.22 -3.92
C ILE A 331 -10.73 10.86 -3.92
N PRO A 332 -10.62 12.19 -4.01
CA PRO A 332 -9.32 12.88 -3.95
C PRO A 332 -8.61 12.66 -2.61
N ALA A 333 -7.28 12.49 -2.68
CA ALA A 333 -6.47 12.32 -1.49
C ALA A 333 -5.14 13.06 -1.55
N VAL A 334 -4.80 13.70 -0.43
CA VAL A 334 -3.49 14.32 -0.17
C VAL A 334 -2.92 13.71 1.11
N THR A 335 -1.78 13.02 1.03
CA THR A 335 -1.12 12.42 2.20
C THR A 335 0.20 13.11 2.51
N ALA A 336 0.87 12.75 3.61
CA ALA A 336 2.11 13.40 4.05
C ALA A 336 2.00 14.95 4.14
N ALA A 337 0.78 15.44 4.40
CA ALA A 337 0.47 16.87 4.43
C ALA A 337 0.82 17.43 5.82
N SER A 338 2.12 17.61 6.06
CA SER A 338 2.66 17.92 7.39
C SER A 338 2.03 19.18 7.99
N GLY A 339 1.52 19.07 9.22
CA GLY A 339 0.79 20.15 9.89
C GLY A 339 -0.69 20.24 9.52
N ALA A 340 -1.27 19.25 8.80
CA ALA A 340 -2.69 19.21 8.45
C ALA A 340 -3.60 19.44 9.67
N LEU A 341 -3.33 18.71 10.77
CA LEU A 341 -4.13 18.78 11.99
C LEU A 341 -4.11 20.16 12.67
N ALA A 342 -3.02 20.92 12.48
CA ALA A 342 -2.88 22.24 13.08
C ALA A 342 -3.38 23.38 12.17
N ARG A 343 -3.31 23.19 10.84
CA ARG A 343 -3.55 24.25 9.85
C ARG A 343 -4.94 24.19 9.22
N LEU A 344 -5.59 23.03 9.22
CA LEU A 344 -6.94 22.88 8.69
C LEU A 344 -7.95 23.03 9.84
N THR A 345 -8.70 24.13 9.81
CA THR A 345 -9.69 24.47 10.83
C THR A 345 -10.98 23.68 10.61
N GLU A 346 -11.51 23.06 11.66
CA GLU A 346 -12.74 22.28 11.60
C GLU A 346 -13.95 23.12 11.15
N GLY A 347 -14.81 22.54 10.30
CA GLY A 347 -15.96 23.19 9.68
C GLY A 347 -15.64 24.07 8.47
N ARG A 348 -14.37 24.47 8.26
CA ARG A 348 -13.99 25.33 7.13
C ARG A 348 -14.16 24.61 5.79
N GLN A 349 -14.75 25.28 4.81
CA GLN A 349 -14.80 24.79 3.44
C GLN A 349 -13.41 24.84 2.79
N VAL A 350 -12.98 23.72 2.25
CA VAL A 350 -11.71 23.60 1.52
C VAL A 350 -11.91 22.85 0.22
N LEU A 351 -11.12 23.22 -0.78
CA LEU A 351 -10.91 22.43 -1.98
C LEU A 351 -9.69 21.55 -1.78
N VAL A 352 -9.85 20.25 -1.99
CA VAL A 352 -8.76 19.28 -2.02
C VAL A 352 -8.51 18.90 -3.48
N ASP A 353 -7.29 19.15 -3.96
CA ASP A 353 -6.80 18.67 -5.25
C ASP A 353 -5.80 17.54 -4.99
N GLY A 354 -6.27 16.31 -5.13
CA GLY A 354 -5.48 15.11 -4.92
C GLY A 354 -4.55 14.78 -6.09
N THR A 355 -4.69 15.45 -7.23
CA THR A 355 -3.78 15.35 -8.38
C THR A 355 -2.52 16.19 -8.16
N CYS A 356 -2.69 17.42 -7.68
CA CYS A 356 -1.59 18.35 -7.40
C CYS A 356 -1.04 18.22 -5.97
N GLY A 357 -1.76 17.54 -5.08
CA GLY A 357 -1.35 17.41 -3.67
C GLY A 357 -1.60 18.68 -2.85
N THR A 358 -2.62 19.46 -3.19
CA THR A 358 -2.89 20.78 -2.59
C THR A 358 -4.23 20.82 -1.88
N VAL A 359 -4.29 21.57 -0.77
CA VAL A 359 -5.53 21.93 -0.10
C VAL A 359 -5.62 23.45 -0.05
N THR A 360 -6.72 24.01 -0.55
CA THR A 360 -6.94 25.46 -0.66
C THR A 360 -8.20 25.85 0.07
N ALA A 361 -8.18 27.02 0.73
CA ALA A 361 -9.39 27.58 1.30
C ALA A 361 -10.37 27.95 0.19
N ILE A 362 -11.66 27.72 0.42
CA ILE A 362 -12.69 28.38 -0.37
C ILE A 362 -13.11 29.59 0.45
N GLU A 363 -12.92 30.78 -0.10
CA GLU A 363 -13.50 31.99 0.47
C GLU A 363 -15.00 31.94 0.17
N GLU A 364 -15.83 32.02 1.22
CA GLU A 364 -17.27 32.25 1.03
C GLU A 364 -17.41 33.67 0.47
N GLU A 365 -18.09 33.82 -0.66
CA GLU A 365 -18.53 35.15 -1.11
C GLU A 365 -19.33 35.78 0.03
N PRO A 366 -19.01 37.01 0.46
CA PRO A 366 -19.76 37.64 1.54
C PRO A 366 -21.21 37.76 1.12
N THR A 367 -22.10 37.11 1.86
CA THR A 367 -23.55 37.24 1.73
C THR A 367 -23.89 38.73 1.84
N ARG A 368 -24.29 39.33 0.73
CA ARG A 368 -24.71 40.74 0.68
C ARG A 368 -26.08 40.95 1.31
#